data_AF-A0A2B9DLD0-F1
#
_entry.id   AF-A0A2B9DLD0-F1
#
_cell.length_a   1.000
_cell.length_b   1.000
_cell.length_c   1.000
_cell.angle_alpha   90.00
_cell.angle_beta   90.00
_cell.angle_gamma   90.00
#
_symmetry.space_group_name_H-M   'P 1'
#
loop_
_entity.id
_entity.type
_entity.pdbx_description
1 polymer ?
#
loop_
_entity_poly.entity_id
_entity_poly.type
_entity_poly.pdbx_seq_one_letter_code
_entity_poly.pdbx_strand_id
1 'polypeptide(L)'
;MLILNMLDGEKIEIHEDTILVGFNNAPRTDKPNERLFYLQQMYIGNVQDDFENEGSAMATSDERLGIGGFLLSHDMFSIGEDSDANVYLTSAVNSISVI
;
A
#
# COMPACT_ATOMS: atom_id res chain seq x y z
N MET A 1 -0.70 7.77 -14.98
CA MET A 1 0.20 6.70 -14.48
C MET A 1 1.05 7.28 -13.37
N LEU A 2 1.27 6.53 -12.30
CA LEU A 2 2.03 6.98 -11.13
C LEU A 2 3.39 6.28 -11.07
N ILE A 3 4.38 6.98 -10.52
CA ILE A 3 5.71 6.43 -10.25
C ILE A 3 6.08 6.70 -8.80
N LEU A 4 6.36 5.62 -8.05
CA LEU A 4 7.05 5.72 -6.76
C LEU A 4 8.55 5.74 -7.03
N ASN A 5 9.21 6.82 -6.64
CA ASN A 5 10.67 6.90 -6.66
C ASN A 5 11.16 6.43 -5.29
N MET A 6 11.93 5.34 -5.27
CA MET A 6 12.47 4.75 -4.06
C MET A 6 13.76 5.48 -3.63
N LEU A 7 14.13 5.38 -2.34
CA LEU A 7 15.33 6.01 -1.79
C LEU A 7 16.63 5.48 -2.40
N ASP A 8 16.64 4.23 -2.85
CA ASP A 8 17.78 3.60 -3.53
C ASP A 8 17.86 3.94 -5.03
N GLY A 9 16.90 4.71 -5.55
CA GLY A 9 16.81 5.09 -6.95
C GLY A 9 15.99 4.13 -7.82
N GLU A 10 15.48 3.03 -7.28
CA GLU A 10 14.50 2.18 -7.97
C GLU A 10 13.22 2.99 -8.28
N LYS A 11 12.55 2.61 -9.36
CA LYS A 11 11.27 3.20 -9.76
C LYS A 11 10.25 2.09 -9.89
N ILE A 12 9.12 2.31 -9.22
CA ILE A 12 7.98 1.41 -9.27
C ILE A 12 6.87 2.14 -10.03
N GLU A 13 6.41 1.52 -11.12
CA GLU A 13 5.29 2.00 -11.90
C GLU A 13 3.98 1.47 -11.30
N ILE A 14 3.02 2.37 -11.11
CA ILE A 14 1.69 2.08 -10.61
C ILE A 14 0.71 2.49 -11.70
N HIS A 15 0.02 1.49 -12.25
CA HIS A 15 -1.06 1.66 -13.23
C HIS A 15 -2.41 1.69 -12.52
N GLU A 16 -3.44 2.09 -13.25
CA GLU A 16 -4.81 2.20 -12.74
C GLU A 16 -5.35 0.88 -12.15
N ASP A 17 -4.97 -0.25 -12.74
CA ASP A 17 -5.34 -1.60 -12.36
C ASP A 17 -4.31 -2.28 -11.42
N THR A 18 -3.24 -1.56 -11.05
CA THR A 18 -2.20 -2.11 -10.19
C THR A 18 -2.75 -2.32 -8.78
N ILE A 19 -2.66 -3.57 -8.33
CA ILE A 19 -3.16 -3.99 -7.02
C ILE A 19 -2.15 -3.61 -5.96
N LEU A 20 -2.64 -2.94 -4.93
CA LEU A 20 -1.90 -2.46 -3.78
C LEU A 20 -2.43 -3.12 -2.53
N VAL A 21 -1.52 -3.72 -1.78
CA VAL A 21 -1.82 -4.35 -0.50
C VAL A 21 -1.11 -3.57 0.59
N GLY A 22 -1.85 -3.08 1.57
CA GLY A 22 -1.33 -2.34 2.71
C GLY A 22 -1.24 -3.22 3.94
N PHE A 23 -0.10 -3.17 4.63
CA PHE A 23 0.14 -3.94 5.85
C PHE A 23 0.51 -3.05 7.02
N ASN A 24 -0.07 -3.36 8.19
CA ASN A 24 0.25 -2.69 9.44
C ASN A 24 0.84 -3.67 10.44
N ASN A 25 1.83 -3.19 11.16
CA ASN A 25 2.39 -3.89 12.30
C ASN A 25 1.42 -3.77 13.48
N ALA A 26 0.65 -4.83 13.74
CA ALA A 26 -0.28 -4.84 14.85
C ALA A 26 0.48 -4.68 16.17
N PRO A 27 0.00 -3.84 17.10
CA PRO A 27 0.65 -3.69 18.40
C PRO A 27 0.68 -5.03 19.12
N ARG A 28 1.84 -5.35 19.73
CA ARG A 28 1.99 -6.55 20.56
C ARG A 28 0.98 -6.47 21.70
N THR A 29 0.02 -7.39 21.70
CA THR A 29 -0.86 -7.54 22.86
C THR A 29 -0.10 -8.32 23.93
N ASP A 30 -0.28 -7.92 25.19
CA ASP A 30 0.18 -8.63 26.38
C ASP A 30 -0.76 -9.77 26.77
N LYS A 31 -1.84 -9.98 26.00
CA LYS A 31 -2.87 -10.98 26.27
C LYS A 31 -2.48 -12.34 25.67
N PRO A 32 -2.28 -13.38 26.50
CA PRO A 32 -1.77 -14.69 26.05
C PRO A 32 -2.60 -15.41 24.98
N ASN A 33 -3.89 -15.05 24.85
CA ASN A 33 -4.85 -15.70 23.96
C ASN A 33 -5.18 -14.89 22.70
N GLU A 34 -4.68 -13.66 22.58
CA GLU A 34 -4.81 -12.83 21.37
C GLU A 34 -3.49 -12.89 20.61
N ARG A 35 -3.19 -14.05 20.00
CA ARG A 35 -2.03 -14.19 19.09
C ARG A 35 -2.33 -13.45 17.79
N LEU A 36 -2.25 -12.13 17.83
CA LEU A 36 -2.23 -11.32 16.61
C LEU A 36 -0.88 -11.57 15.92
N PHE A 37 -0.93 -11.90 14.63
CA PHE A 37 0.26 -11.92 13.79
C PHE A 37 0.86 -10.51 13.73
N TYR A 38 2.20 -10.41 13.68
CA TYR A 38 2.92 -9.13 13.72
C TYR A 38 2.48 -8.20 12.59
N LEU A 39 2.44 -8.69 11.36
CA LEU A 39 1.96 -7.94 10.20
C LEU A 39 0.60 -8.49 9.75
N GLN A 40 -0.33 -7.58 9.48
CA GLN A 40 -1.67 -7.91 9.00
C GLN A 40 -2.00 -7.08 7.77
N GLN A 41 -2.64 -7.71 6.78
CA GLN A 41 -3.22 -7.01 5.65
C GLN A 41 -4.40 -6.17 6.15
N MET A 42 -4.32 -4.87 5.92
CA MET A 42 -5.34 -3.89 6.32
C MET A 42 -6.09 -3.32 5.12
N TYR A 43 -5.51 -3.44 3.92
CA TYR A 43 -6.06 -2.91 2.69
C TYR A 43 -5.67 -3.79 1.50
N ILE A 44 -6.61 -3.97 0.56
CA ILE A 44 -6.36 -4.51 -0.78
C ILE A 44 -7.25 -3.78 -1.78
N GLY A 45 -6.63 -3.13 -2.77
CA GLY A 45 -7.35 -2.26 -3.69
C GLY A 45 -6.47 -1.80 -4.85
N ASN A 46 -7.04 -1.04 -5.76
CA ASN A 46 -6.28 -0.32 -6.79
C ASN A 46 -6.68 1.17 -6.80
N VAL A 47 -6.02 1.97 -7.65
CA VAL A 47 -6.21 3.43 -7.68
C VAL A 47 -7.62 3.83 -8.15
N GLN A 48 -8.27 2.99 -8.95
CA GLN A 48 -9.59 3.28 -9.56
C GLN A 48 -10.77 2.65 -8.79
N ASP A 49 -10.59 1.51 -8.12
CA ASP A 49 -11.64 0.78 -7.40
C ASP A 49 -11.07 -0.09 -6.25
N ASP A 50 -11.78 -0.12 -5.12
CA ASP A 50 -11.51 -1.08 -4.05
C ASP A 50 -12.16 -2.43 -4.39
N PHE A 51 -11.44 -3.53 -4.19
CA PHE A 51 -11.96 -4.88 -4.39
C PHE A 51 -13.15 -5.21 -3.44
N GLU A 52 -13.38 -4.39 -2.42
CA GLU A 52 -14.39 -4.59 -1.38
C GLU A 52 -15.76 -3.94 -1.66
N ASN A 53 -16.05 -3.47 -2.89
CA ASN A 53 -17.35 -2.93 -3.32
C ASN A 53 -17.85 -1.65 -2.61
N GLU A 54 -17.01 -0.95 -1.82
CA GLU A 54 -17.40 0.30 -1.13
C GLU A 54 -16.81 1.59 -1.74
N GLY A 55 -16.23 1.50 -2.94
CA GLY A 55 -15.52 2.60 -3.60
C GLY A 55 -14.10 2.76 -3.06
N SER A 56 -13.14 3.13 -3.92
CA SER A 56 -11.74 3.15 -3.53
C SER A 56 -11.44 4.22 -2.47
N ALA A 57 -10.87 3.83 -1.33
CA ALA A 57 -10.28 4.76 -0.37
C ALA A 57 -9.14 5.59 -0.98
N MET A 58 -8.59 5.15 -2.12
CA MET A 58 -7.58 5.87 -2.91
C MET A 58 -8.19 6.68 -4.07
N ALA A 59 -9.50 6.60 -4.35
CA ALA A 59 -10.11 7.36 -5.42
C ALA A 59 -10.15 8.86 -5.09
N THR A 60 -9.44 9.65 -5.89
CA THR A 60 -9.37 11.11 -5.75
C THR A 60 -9.09 11.76 -7.11
N SER A 61 -9.40 13.05 -7.24
CA SER A 61 -9.10 13.82 -8.45
C SER A 61 -7.59 13.99 -8.71
N ASP A 62 -6.75 13.77 -7.70
CA ASP A 62 -5.29 13.77 -7.82
C ASP A 62 -4.73 12.47 -7.26
N GLU A 63 -4.38 11.53 -8.15
CA GLU A 63 -3.92 10.18 -7.82
C GLU A 63 -2.73 10.17 -6.83
N ARG A 64 -1.92 11.25 -6.79
CA ARG A 64 -0.82 11.40 -5.82
C ARG A 64 -1.31 11.49 -4.40
N LEU A 65 -2.48 12.11 -4.18
CA LEU A 65 -3.09 12.21 -2.86
C LEU A 65 -3.64 10.86 -2.40
N GLY A 66 -4.18 10.05 -3.33
CA GLY A 66 -4.68 8.71 -3.05
C GLY A 66 -3.55 7.78 -2.59
N ILE A 67 -2.51 7.65 -3.43
CA ILE A 67 -1.29 6.90 -3.08
C ILE A 67 -0.60 7.47 -1.85
N GLY A 68 -0.54 8.79 -1.71
CA GLY A 68 0.05 9.44 -0.55
C GLY A 68 -0.67 9.06 0.75
N GLY A 69 -2.01 9.09 0.73
CA GLY A 69 -2.84 8.64 1.84
C GLY A 69 -2.62 7.16 2.16
N PHE A 70 -2.56 6.30 1.15
CA PHE A 70 -2.24 4.88 1.30
C PHE A 70 -0.89 4.67 1.99
N LEU A 71 0.18 5.31 1.52
CA LEU A 71 1.53 5.17 2.08
C LEU A 71 1.64 5.70 3.52
N LEU A 72 0.87 6.74 3.87
CA LEU A 72 0.85 7.30 5.23
C LEU A 72 0.01 6.46 6.21
N SER A 73 -0.90 5.63 5.70
CA SER A 73 -1.81 4.82 6.50
C SER A 73 -1.26 3.42 6.80
N HIS A 74 -0.15 3.04 6.15
CA HIS A 74 0.43 1.71 6.25
C HIS A 74 1.93 1.70 6.55
N ASP A 75 2.40 0.65 7.22
CA ASP A 75 3.81 0.47 7.55
C ASP A 75 4.59 -0.14 6.38
N MET A 76 3.94 -1.06 5.66
CA MET A 76 4.49 -1.77 4.52
C MET A 76 3.44 -1.91 3.41
N PHE A 77 3.90 -2.15 2.19
CA PHE A 77 3.03 -2.42 1.06
C PHE A 77 3.62 -3.44 0.10
N SER A 78 2.77 -4.13 -0.65
CA SER A 78 3.17 -4.94 -1.80
C SER A 78 2.36 -4.55 -3.03
N ILE A 79 2.84 -5.00 -4.18
CA ILE A 79 2.27 -4.70 -5.49
C ILE A 79 1.96 -6.00 -6.21
N GLY A 80 0.74 -6.13 -6.71
CA GLY A 80 0.24 -7.33 -7.38
C GLY A 80 -0.46 -8.32 -6.44
N GLU A 81 -1.11 -9.32 -7.05
CA GLU A 81 -1.89 -10.37 -6.39
C GLU A 81 -1.07 -11.60 -5.96
N ASP A 82 0.16 -11.75 -6.47
CA ASP A 82 0.93 -12.98 -6.30
C ASP A 82 1.62 -13.09 -4.94
N SER A 83 1.59 -14.30 -4.39
CA SER A 83 2.17 -14.66 -3.08
C SER A 83 3.70 -14.55 -2.98
N ASP A 84 4.38 -14.20 -4.08
CA ASP A 84 5.83 -13.97 -4.18
C ASP A 84 6.18 -12.48 -4.41
N ALA A 85 5.22 -11.56 -4.26
CA ALA A 85 5.46 -10.13 -4.42
C ALA A 85 6.42 -9.59 -3.34
N ASN A 86 7.36 -8.73 -3.76
CA ASN A 86 8.20 -7.97 -2.83
C ASN A 86 7.32 -7.14 -1.88
N VAL A 87 7.70 -7.12 -0.61
CA VAL A 87 7.09 -6.22 0.38
C VAL A 87 8.05 -5.06 0.64
N TYR A 88 7.56 -3.85 0.45
CA TYR A 88 8.29 -2.61 0.57
C TYR A 88 7.91 -1.90 1.87
N LEU A 89 8.89 -1.26 2.51
CA LEU A 89 8.63 -0.32 3.60
C LEU A 89 8.09 0.99 2.99
N THR A 90 7.03 1.57 3.55
CA THR A 90 6.53 2.87 3.06
C THR A 90 7.56 3.97 3.21
N SER A 91 8.41 3.88 4.25
CA SER A 91 9.56 4.78 4.46
C SER A 91 10.66 4.67 3.38
N ALA A 92 10.62 3.65 2.52
CA ALA A 92 11.56 3.53 1.40
C ALA A 92 11.14 4.39 0.20
N VAL A 93 9.91 4.92 0.19
CA VAL A 93 9.42 5.81 -0.86
C VAL A 93 9.94 7.23 -0.61
N ASN A 94 10.65 7.78 -1.59
CA ASN A 94 11.19 9.14 -1.55
C ASN A 94 10.17 10.17 -2.07
N SER A 95 9.53 9.89 -3.22
CA SER A 95 8.54 10.78 -3.80
C SER A 95 7.57 10.07 -4.75
N ILE A 96 6.41 10.69 -4.97
CA ILE A 96 5.37 10.23 -5.90
C ILE A 96 5.35 11.19 -7.10
N SER A 97 5.42 10.65 -8.30
CA SER A 97 5.36 11.39 -9.57
C SER A 97 4.17 10.93 -10.40
N VAL A 98 3.61 11.85 -11.21
CA VAL A 98 2.57 11.53 -12.21
C VAL A 98 3.16 11.78 -13.59
N ILE A 99 2.87 10.86 -14.51
CA ILE A 99 3.14 10.98 -15.94
C ILE A 99 1.81 10.88 -16.69
#